data_AF-A0A969MKR0-F1
#
_entry.id   AF-A0A969MKR0-F1
#
_cell.length_a   1.000
_cell.length_b   1.000
_cell.length_c   1.000
_cell.angle_alpha   90.00
_cell.angle_beta   90.00
_cell.angle_gamma   90.00
#
_symmetry.space_group_name_H-M   'P 1'
#
loop_
_entity.id
_entity.type
_entity.pdbx_description
1 polymer ?
#
loop_
_entity_poly.entity_id
_entity_poly.type
_entity_poly.pdbx_seq_one_letter_code
_entity_poly.pdbx_strand_id
1 'polypeptide(L)'
;MTPQATANPIEQDFVVNSQKSLSVVIEGEQATSVDKLPQSWQDIYAGKSNTKLSNPEEYVKMAQLFLHKMSNGDVDLFNESDDLHHLKPAFCQIFGTLGWEALDFYGKDFDIERYPNFDSIEKQLSPEEGDYHNRKQIVEIGKALFAEFGYDLPASFYHVHLAPVYREEVSEVRPLRFSEEDKLNARAWDASLHGQKVFPIQLMVQSISSKHGFFQEHGCGCNHAMTRVGATDTSFDYQIRPEMRTTWIRDFIWTVWYEYAFFKFVPVTRFLIN
;
A
#
# COMPACT_ATOMS: atom_id res chain seq x y z
N MET A 1 -74.31 16.93 -13.64
CA MET A 1 -74.09 17.87 -14.76
C MET A 1 -72.68 18.43 -14.61
N THR A 2 -71.74 18.00 -15.46
CA THR A 2 -70.58 18.80 -15.91
C THR A 2 -71.08 19.95 -16.82
N PRO A 3 -70.31 20.99 -17.21
CA PRO A 3 -68.84 21.19 -17.24
C PRO A 3 -68.42 22.54 -16.56
N GLN A 4 -67.20 23.09 -16.55
CA GLN A 4 -66.23 23.32 -17.64
C GLN A 4 -64.88 23.81 -17.09
N ALA A 5 -63.83 23.51 -17.85
CA ALA A 5 -62.41 23.73 -17.56
C ALA A 5 -61.95 25.19 -17.72
N THR A 6 -60.92 25.57 -16.97
CA THR A 6 -59.97 26.63 -17.34
C THR A 6 -58.54 26.21 -17.01
N ALA A 7 -57.65 26.63 -17.91
CA ALA A 7 -56.30 26.14 -18.13
C ALA A 7 -55.25 26.63 -17.12
N ASN A 8 -54.13 25.91 -17.08
CA ASN A 8 -52.87 26.27 -16.43
C ASN A 8 -52.38 27.69 -16.75
N PRO A 9 -51.51 28.23 -15.89
CA PRO A 9 -50.14 28.41 -16.33
C PRO A 9 -49.11 27.73 -15.44
N ILE A 10 -48.08 27.26 -16.13
CA ILE A 10 -46.76 26.82 -15.68
C ILE A 10 -46.03 27.98 -15.01
N GLU A 11 -45.29 27.71 -13.94
CA GLU A 11 -44.12 28.41 -13.35
C GLU A 11 -44.10 28.03 -11.84
N GLN A 12 -43.03 27.66 -11.17
CA GLN A 12 -41.60 27.78 -11.43
C GLN A 12 -40.86 26.78 -10.53
N ASP A 13 -39.77 26.27 -11.08
CA ASP A 13 -38.70 25.48 -10.48
C ASP A 13 -38.47 25.66 -8.96
N PHE A 14 -38.87 24.65 -8.19
CA PHE A 14 -38.06 24.30 -7.02
C PHE A 14 -36.91 23.43 -7.50
N VAL A 15 -35.80 24.10 -7.79
CA VAL A 15 -34.46 23.51 -7.88
C VAL A 15 -34.18 22.86 -6.52
N VAL A 16 -34.61 21.61 -6.35
CA VAL A 16 -34.01 20.72 -5.37
C VAL A 16 -32.60 20.51 -5.89
N ASN A 17 -31.68 21.19 -5.22
CA ASN A 17 -30.25 21.12 -5.40
C ASN A 17 -29.84 19.65 -5.28
N SER A 18 -29.90 18.91 -6.39
CA SER A 18 -29.35 17.57 -6.46
C SER A 18 -27.84 17.75 -6.42
N GLN A 19 -27.27 17.63 -5.22
CA GLN A 19 -25.94 17.04 -5.10
C GLN A 19 -26.05 15.68 -5.79
N LYS A 20 -25.74 15.65 -7.10
CA LYS A 20 -25.54 14.43 -7.86
C LYS A 20 -24.69 13.55 -6.98
N SER A 21 -25.22 12.40 -6.57
CA SER A 21 -24.46 11.42 -5.81
C SER A 21 -23.16 11.17 -6.57
N LEU A 22 -22.04 11.64 -6.03
CA LEU A 22 -20.68 11.58 -6.59
C LEU A 22 -20.07 10.17 -6.44
N SER A 23 -20.92 9.16 -6.24
CA SER A 23 -20.56 7.77 -6.07
C SER A 23 -20.88 6.98 -7.34
N VAL A 24 -20.01 6.03 -7.65
CA VAL A 24 -20.26 4.99 -8.67
C VAL A 24 -20.43 3.65 -7.97
N VAL A 25 -20.99 2.66 -8.66
CA VAL A 25 -21.13 1.29 -8.13
C VAL A 25 -20.13 0.39 -8.85
N ILE A 26 -19.29 -0.30 -8.09
CA ILE A 26 -18.31 -1.28 -8.59
C ILE A 26 -18.64 -2.60 -7.90
N GLU A 27 -18.97 -3.63 -8.68
CA GLU A 27 -19.27 -4.98 -8.16
C GLU A 27 -20.35 -5.02 -7.06
N GLY A 28 -21.29 -4.06 -7.08
CA GLY A 28 -22.36 -3.95 -6.08
C GLY A 28 -22.03 -3.08 -4.88
N GLU A 29 -20.79 -2.59 -4.76
CA GLU A 29 -20.33 -1.71 -3.69
C GLU A 29 -20.29 -0.24 -4.12
N GLN A 30 -20.55 0.67 -3.18
CA GLN A 30 -20.38 2.11 -3.42
C GLN A 30 -18.89 2.45 -3.50
N ALA A 31 -18.55 3.30 -4.47
CA ALA A 31 -17.17 3.69 -4.73
C ALA A 31 -17.08 5.18 -5.08
N THR A 32 -15.92 5.78 -4.83
CA THR A 32 -15.63 7.16 -5.18
C THR A 32 -15.40 7.29 -6.68
N SER A 33 -15.90 8.34 -7.33
CA SER A 33 -15.65 8.55 -8.76
C SER A 33 -14.16 8.83 -9.05
N VAL A 34 -13.68 8.45 -10.24
CA VAL A 34 -12.26 8.58 -10.61
C VAL A 34 -11.76 10.03 -10.49
N ASP A 35 -12.58 11.04 -10.85
CA ASP A 35 -12.23 12.47 -10.78
C ASP A 35 -11.95 12.98 -9.35
N LYS A 36 -12.29 12.20 -8.33
CA LYS A 36 -12.03 12.49 -6.92
C LYS A 36 -10.80 11.78 -6.36
N LEU A 37 -10.23 10.85 -7.11
CA LEU A 37 -8.95 10.24 -6.74
C LEU A 37 -7.80 11.24 -6.89
N PRO A 38 -6.65 11.00 -6.23
CA PRO A 38 -5.42 11.75 -6.52
C PRO A 38 -5.05 11.69 -8.01
N GLN A 39 -4.39 12.74 -8.50
CA GLN A 39 -4.10 12.92 -9.94
C GLN A 39 -3.37 11.71 -10.54
N SER A 40 -2.43 11.10 -9.81
CA SER A 40 -1.70 9.92 -10.27
C SER A 40 -2.62 8.76 -10.63
N TRP A 41 -3.69 8.52 -9.87
CA TRP A 41 -4.67 7.47 -10.19
C TRP A 41 -5.58 7.84 -11.36
N GLN A 42 -5.91 9.12 -11.50
CA GLN A 42 -6.62 9.62 -12.68
C GLN A 42 -5.78 9.41 -13.95
N ASP A 43 -4.47 9.65 -13.86
CA ASP A 43 -3.53 9.47 -14.96
C ASP A 43 -3.30 7.99 -15.28
N ILE A 44 -3.26 7.11 -14.27
CA ILE A 44 -3.25 5.65 -14.47
C ILE A 44 -4.52 5.22 -15.21
N TYR A 45 -5.69 5.66 -14.77
CA TYR A 45 -6.97 5.36 -15.43
C TYR A 45 -7.01 5.84 -16.88
N ALA A 46 -6.49 7.06 -17.14
CA ALA A 46 -6.47 7.65 -18.47
C ALA A 46 -5.36 7.11 -19.38
N GLY A 47 -4.53 6.18 -18.90
CA GLY A 47 -3.37 5.65 -19.66
C GLY A 47 -2.27 6.68 -19.89
N LYS A 48 -2.19 7.72 -19.06
CA LYS A 48 -1.20 8.80 -19.14
C LYS A 48 0.00 8.60 -18.21
N SER A 49 -0.14 7.75 -17.21
CA SER A 49 0.93 7.45 -16.25
C SER A 49 1.94 6.44 -16.83
N ASN A 50 3.22 6.59 -16.46
CA ASN A 50 4.30 5.70 -16.86
C ASN A 50 4.40 4.48 -15.92
N THR A 51 3.32 3.71 -15.81
CA THR A 51 3.29 2.46 -15.02
C THR A 51 3.34 1.22 -15.92
N LYS A 52 3.64 0.08 -15.31
CA LYS A 52 3.60 -1.25 -15.96
C LYS A 52 2.71 -2.25 -15.23
N LEU A 53 1.72 -1.73 -14.49
CA LEU A 53 0.72 -2.55 -13.79
C LEU A 53 0.07 -3.54 -14.78
N SER A 54 -0.08 -4.79 -14.38
CA SER A 54 -0.67 -5.82 -15.26
C SER A 54 -2.14 -5.54 -15.59
N ASN A 55 -2.87 -4.91 -14.66
CA ASN A 55 -4.26 -4.51 -14.87
C ASN A 55 -4.56 -3.15 -14.20
N PRO A 56 -4.21 -2.03 -14.86
CA PRO A 56 -4.39 -0.68 -14.30
C PRO A 56 -5.83 -0.36 -13.91
N GLU A 57 -6.83 -0.82 -14.69
CA GLU A 57 -8.25 -0.55 -14.43
C GLU A 57 -8.70 -1.14 -13.09
N GLU A 58 -8.30 -2.37 -12.80
CA GLU A 58 -8.67 -3.03 -11.54
C GLU A 58 -8.04 -2.37 -10.32
N TYR A 59 -6.79 -1.91 -10.43
CA TYR A 59 -6.15 -1.17 -9.33
C TYR A 59 -6.79 0.21 -9.12
N VAL A 60 -7.24 0.87 -10.18
CA VAL A 60 -8.04 2.11 -10.06
C VAL A 60 -9.37 1.83 -9.35
N LYS A 61 -10.09 0.75 -9.71
CA LYS A 61 -11.33 0.35 -9.01
C LYS A 61 -11.08 0.12 -7.53
N MET A 62 -9.98 -0.55 -7.17
CA MET A 62 -9.58 -0.71 -5.77
C MET A 62 -9.35 0.64 -5.08
N ALA A 63 -8.67 1.60 -5.73
CA ALA A 63 -8.46 2.94 -5.17
C ALA A 63 -9.80 3.68 -4.95
N GLN A 64 -10.75 3.55 -5.88
CA GLN A 64 -12.11 4.10 -5.76
C GLN A 64 -12.87 3.54 -4.56
N LEU A 65 -12.82 2.21 -4.38
CA LEU A 65 -13.44 1.51 -3.25
C LEU A 65 -12.77 1.89 -1.93
N PHE A 66 -11.43 1.87 -1.88
CA PHE A 66 -10.67 2.20 -0.68
C PHE A 66 -10.99 3.62 -0.18
N LEU A 67 -10.93 4.61 -1.08
CA LEU A 67 -11.23 6.00 -0.69
C LEU A 67 -12.68 6.16 -0.25
N HIS A 68 -13.62 5.45 -0.89
CA HIS A 68 -15.02 5.48 -0.48
C HIS A 68 -15.21 4.96 0.94
N LYS A 69 -14.65 3.77 1.23
CA LYS A 69 -14.76 3.14 2.56
C LYS A 69 -14.16 4.03 3.64
N MET A 70 -13.00 4.62 3.40
CA MET A 70 -12.35 5.52 4.35
C MET A 70 -13.10 6.85 4.54
N SER A 71 -13.65 7.42 3.47
CA SER A 71 -14.31 8.73 3.52
C SER A 71 -15.76 8.67 4.00
N ASN A 72 -16.41 7.50 3.90
CA ASN A 72 -17.82 7.33 4.27
C ASN A 72 -18.02 6.38 5.44
N GLY A 73 -16.94 5.85 6.03
CA GLY A 73 -17.02 4.87 7.12
C GLY A 73 -17.87 3.68 6.73
N ASP A 74 -17.74 3.24 5.47
CA ASP A 74 -18.34 2.01 4.95
C ASP A 74 -17.40 0.84 5.26
N VAL A 75 -17.36 0.52 6.56
CA VAL A 75 -16.51 -0.49 7.16
C VAL A 75 -17.30 -1.21 8.26
N ASP A 76 -16.97 -2.47 8.52
CA ASP A 76 -17.68 -3.32 9.48
C ASP A 76 -17.80 -2.70 10.87
N LEU A 77 -16.81 -1.89 11.28
CA LEU A 77 -16.84 -1.13 12.53
C LEU A 77 -18.13 -0.33 12.71
N PHE A 78 -18.65 0.32 11.67
CA PHE A 78 -19.91 1.08 11.75
C PHE A 78 -21.09 0.32 11.18
N ASN A 79 -20.89 -0.73 10.39
CA ASN A 79 -22.00 -1.54 9.87
C ASN A 79 -22.51 -2.53 10.92
N GLU A 80 -21.66 -2.93 11.88
CA GLU A 80 -21.97 -3.96 12.88
C GLU A 80 -22.05 -3.44 14.32
N SER A 81 -21.51 -2.25 14.62
CA SER A 81 -21.47 -1.69 15.98
C SER A 81 -22.23 -0.36 16.08
N ASP A 82 -23.54 -0.44 16.32
CA ASP A 82 -24.44 0.73 16.45
C ASP A 82 -23.99 1.72 17.55
N ASP A 83 -23.36 1.22 18.61
CA ASP A 83 -22.83 2.02 19.71
C ASP A 83 -21.69 2.95 19.28
N LEU A 84 -20.99 2.65 18.19
CA LEU A 84 -19.89 3.46 17.64
C LEU A 84 -20.32 4.41 16.53
N HIS A 85 -21.57 4.39 16.08
CA HIS A 85 -22.06 5.25 14.98
C HIS A 85 -21.80 6.74 15.20
N HIS A 86 -21.88 7.19 16.45
CA HIS A 86 -21.63 8.59 16.82
C HIS A 86 -20.18 9.03 16.52
N LEU A 87 -19.23 8.09 16.40
CA LEU A 87 -17.82 8.36 16.06
C LEU A 87 -17.57 8.38 14.55
N LYS A 88 -18.52 7.88 13.73
CA LYS A 88 -18.40 7.78 12.27
C LYS A 88 -18.00 9.10 11.61
N PRO A 89 -18.56 10.28 11.96
CA PRO A 89 -18.13 11.54 11.35
C PRO A 89 -16.65 11.86 11.59
N ALA A 90 -16.14 11.62 12.79
CA ALA A 90 -14.73 11.86 13.13
C ALA A 90 -13.82 10.87 12.41
N PHE A 91 -14.23 9.60 12.33
CA PHE A 91 -13.54 8.58 11.54
C PHE A 91 -13.45 9.01 10.07
N CYS A 92 -14.57 9.34 9.44
CA CYS A 92 -14.63 9.72 8.02
C CYS A 92 -13.73 10.92 7.70
N GLN A 93 -13.68 11.91 8.60
CA GLN A 93 -12.82 13.08 8.42
C GLN A 93 -11.33 12.72 8.46
N ILE A 94 -10.92 11.94 9.47
CA ILE A 94 -9.52 11.57 9.67
C ILE A 94 -9.08 10.55 8.61
N PHE A 95 -9.82 9.44 8.48
CA PHE A 95 -9.46 8.35 7.57
C PHE A 95 -9.73 8.68 6.12
N GLY A 96 -10.73 9.50 5.79
CA GLY A 96 -10.88 10.03 4.42
C GLY A 96 -9.64 10.82 3.99
N THR A 97 -9.10 11.65 4.89
CA THR A 97 -7.86 12.41 4.62
C THR A 97 -6.65 11.48 4.51
N LEU A 98 -6.45 10.57 5.47
CA LEU A 98 -5.31 9.65 5.49
C LEU A 98 -5.36 8.63 4.34
N GLY A 99 -6.56 8.21 3.95
CA GLY A 99 -6.80 7.36 2.79
C GLY A 99 -6.47 8.08 1.48
N TRP A 100 -6.85 9.35 1.35
CA TRP A 100 -6.43 10.17 0.21
C TRP A 100 -4.90 10.31 0.14
N GLU A 101 -4.24 10.60 1.27
CA GLU A 101 -2.76 10.66 1.35
C GLU A 101 -2.09 9.34 0.96
N ALA A 102 -2.66 8.20 1.38
CA ALA A 102 -2.17 6.87 1.01
C ALA A 102 -2.23 6.67 -0.50
N LEU A 103 -3.38 6.97 -1.10
CA LEU A 103 -3.55 6.85 -2.55
C LEU A 103 -2.65 7.83 -3.31
N ASP A 104 -2.47 9.07 -2.83
CA ASP A 104 -1.59 10.04 -3.50
C ASP A 104 -0.13 9.58 -3.51
N PHE A 105 0.32 8.94 -2.41
CA PHE A 105 1.63 8.32 -2.35
C PHE A 105 1.72 7.13 -3.32
N TYR A 106 0.87 6.12 -3.15
CA TYR A 106 1.02 4.86 -3.90
C TYR A 106 0.75 5.01 -5.39
N GLY A 107 -0.14 5.91 -5.79
CA GLY A 107 -0.35 6.18 -7.21
C GLY A 107 0.92 6.72 -7.90
N LYS A 108 1.77 7.45 -7.17
CA LYS A 108 3.09 7.90 -7.67
C LYS A 108 4.14 6.80 -7.53
N ASP A 109 4.03 5.98 -6.49
CA ASP A 109 4.99 4.89 -6.20
C ASP A 109 4.95 3.76 -7.24
N PHE A 110 3.87 3.65 -8.01
CA PHE A 110 3.77 2.73 -9.15
C PHE A 110 4.42 3.24 -10.44
N ASP A 111 4.93 4.47 -10.47
CA ASP A 111 5.69 4.98 -11.63
C ASP A 111 7.00 4.17 -11.78
N ILE A 112 7.33 3.77 -13.01
CA ILE A 112 8.52 2.97 -13.31
C ILE A 112 9.81 3.63 -12.78
N GLU A 113 9.89 4.96 -12.78
CA GLU A 113 11.07 5.69 -12.30
C GLU A 113 11.30 5.55 -10.79
N ARG A 114 10.28 5.12 -10.04
CA ARG A 114 10.39 4.88 -8.59
C ARG A 114 11.02 3.53 -8.27
N TYR A 115 11.01 2.56 -9.20
CA TYR A 115 11.53 1.23 -8.94
C TYR A 115 13.06 1.22 -8.86
N PRO A 116 13.66 0.33 -8.05
CA PRO A 116 15.10 0.26 -7.92
C PRO A 116 15.79 -0.13 -9.24
N ASN A 117 16.90 0.54 -9.55
CA ASN A 117 17.78 0.14 -10.63
C ASN A 117 18.82 -0.85 -10.09
N PHE A 118 18.52 -2.15 -10.16
CA PHE A 118 19.38 -3.20 -9.61
C PHE A 118 20.81 -3.17 -10.15
N ASP A 119 21.01 -2.85 -11.43
CA ASP A 119 22.35 -2.75 -12.03
C ASP A 119 23.15 -1.59 -11.44
N SER A 120 22.49 -0.45 -11.18
CA SER A 120 23.12 0.70 -10.54
C SER A 120 23.50 0.37 -9.09
N ILE A 121 22.62 -0.32 -8.37
CA ILE A 121 22.85 -0.73 -6.98
C ILE A 121 24.01 -1.73 -6.91
N GLU A 122 24.04 -2.74 -7.77
CA GLU A 122 25.11 -3.74 -7.80
C GLU A 122 26.48 -3.11 -8.13
N LYS A 123 26.52 -2.12 -9.04
CA LYS A 123 27.75 -1.39 -9.39
C LYS A 123 28.29 -0.52 -8.26
N GLN A 124 27.46 -0.15 -7.29
CA GLN A 124 27.88 0.63 -6.12
C GLN A 124 28.51 -0.26 -5.04
N LEU A 125 28.34 -1.58 -5.10
CA LEU A 125 28.94 -2.50 -4.14
C LEU A 125 30.44 -2.60 -4.37
N SER A 126 31.23 -2.43 -3.30
CA SER A 126 32.68 -2.60 -3.35
C SER A 126 33.09 -3.98 -2.85
N PRO A 127 33.86 -4.78 -3.63
CA PRO A 127 34.43 -6.04 -3.15
C PRO A 127 35.35 -5.91 -1.93
N GLU A 128 35.80 -4.69 -1.63
CA GLU A 128 36.68 -4.37 -0.51
C GLU A 128 35.90 -4.14 0.81
N GLU A 129 34.56 -4.04 0.75
CA GLU A 129 33.70 -3.95 1.92
C GLU A 129 33.55 -5.30 2.62
N GLY A 130 33.68 -5.32 3.95
CA GLY A 130 33.65 -6.54 4.76
C GLY A 130 32.36 -7.37 4.63
N ASP A 131 31.26 -6.77 4.17
CA ASP A 131 29.95 -7.40 4.01
C ASP A 131 29.50 -7.53 2.54
N TYR A 132 30.43 -7.40 1.58
CA TYR A 132 30.13 -7.41 0.14
C TYR A 132 29.30 -8.62 -0.30
N HIS A 133 29.64 -9.82 0.18
CA HIS A 133 28.94 -11.05 -0.24
C HIS A 133 27.47 -11.02 0.17
N ASN A 134 27.18 -10.62 1.41
CA ASN A 134 25.81 -10.54 1.91
C ASN A 134 25.03 -9.43 1.19
N ARG A 135 25.63 -8.25 0.97
CA ARG A 135 24.98 -7.18 0.19
C ARG A 135 24.62 -7.64 -1.21
N LYS A 136 25.52 -8.37 -1.87
CA LYS A 136 25.24 -8.96 -3.18
C LYS A 136 24.07 -9.93 -3.13
N GLN A 137 24.01 -10.80 -2.12
CA GLN A 137 22.88 -11.72 -1.95
C GLN A 137 21.55 -10.97 -1.71
N ILE A 138 21.55 -9.85 -0.97
CA ILE A 138 20.34 -9.00 -0.82
C ILE A 138 19.90 -8.42 -2.16
N VAL A 139 20.82 -7.96 -3.01
CA VAL A 139 20.49 -7.49 -4.36
C VAL A 139 19.88 -8.62 -5.19
N GLU A 140 20.41 -9.84 -5.11
CA GLU A 140 19.85 -11.01 -5.80
C GLU A 140 18.44 -11.37 -5.30
N ILE A 141 18.19 -11.27 -3.98
CA ILE A 141 16.84 -11.40 -3.42
C ILE A 141 15.90 -10.35 -4.02
N GLY A 142 16.32 -9.08 -4.07
CA GLY A 142 15.53 -8.00 -4.66
C GLY A 142 15.20 -8.26 -6.13
N LYS A 143 16.17 -8.73 -6.92
CA LYS A 143 15.96 -9.12 -8.33
C LYS A 143 14.98 -10.30 -8.45
N ALA A 144 15.10 -11.32 -7.60
CA ALA A 144 14.21 -12.47 -7.59
C ALA A 144 12.77 -12.10 -7.19
N LEU A 145 12.60 -11.22 -6.20
CA LEU A 145 11.30 -10.66 -5.84
C LEU A 145 10.69 -9.88 -7.01
N PHE A 146 11.50 -9.08 -7.71
CA PHE A 146 11.03 -8.34 -8.88
C PHE A 146 10.68 -9.26 -10.05
N ALA A 147 11.40 -10.37 -10.24
CA ALA A 147 11.04 -11.37 -11.24
C ALA A 147 9.69 -12.05 -10.94
N GLU A 148 9.39 -12.27 -9.65
CA GLU A 148 8.12 -12.88 -9.20
C GLU A 148 6.93 -11.91 -9.31
N PHE A 149 7.10 -10.68 -8.83
CA PHE A 149 6.00 -9.73 -8.65
C PHE A 149 5.93 -8.64 -9.72
N GLY A 150 7.05 -8.27 -10.34
CA GLY A 150 7.13 -7.26 -11.39
C GLY A 150 6.63 -5.88 -10.92
N TYR A 151 5.86 -5.21 -11.76
CA TYR A 151 5.33 -3.87 -11.45
C TYR A 151 3.97 -3.92 -10.73
N ASP A 152 3.51 -5.11 -10.33
CA ASP A 152 2.23 -5.25 -9.60
C ASP A 152 2.36 -4.93 -8.11
N LEU A 153 3.56 -5.00 -7.53
CA LEU A 153 3.84 -4.49 -6.19
C LEU A 153 4.46 -3.10 -6.25
N PRO A 154 4.15 -2.20 -5.31
CA PRO A 154 4.63 -0.81 -5.33
C PRO A 154 6.16 -0.73 -5.20
N ALA A 155 6.80 0.32 -5.73
CA ALA A 155 8.27 0.44 -5.67
C ALA A 155 8.82 0.37 -4.25
N SER A 156 8.10 0.94 -3.27
CA SER A 156 8.43 0.87 -1.84
C SER A 156 8.56 -0.55 -1.30
N PHE A 157 7.83 -1.53 -1.86
CA PHE A 157 8.02 -2.95 -1.52
C PHE A 157 9.45 -3.40 -1.84
N TYR A 158 10.00 -3.04 -3.00
CA TYR A 158 11.35 -3.46 -3.36
C TYR A 158 12.42 -2.70 -2.57
N HIS A 159 12.25 -1.39 -2.41
CA HIS A 159 13.19 -0.56 -1.64
C HIS A 159 13.35 -1.04 -0.20
N VAL A 160 12.28 -1.46 0.46
CA VAL A 160 12.38 -1.92 1.85
C VAL A 160 13.15 -3.25 1.99
N HIS A 161 13.16 -4.10 0.96
CA HIS A 161 13.95 -5.33 0.93
C HIS A 161 15.41 -5.08 0.53
N LEU A 162 15.68 -3.99 -0.21
CA LEU A 162 17.03 -3.56 -0.58
C LEU A 162 17.69 -2.66 0.47
N ALA A 163 16.92 -2.09 1.39
CA ALA A 163 17.42 -1.18 2.41
C ALA A 163 18.66 -1.72 3.18
N PRO A 164 18.80 -3.03 3.51
CA PRO A 164 20.00 -3.56 4.15
C PRO A 164 21.30 -3.35 3.35
N VAL A 165 21.24 -3.21 2.01
CA VAL A 165 22.42 -2.97 1.15
C VAL A 165 23.16 -1.70 1.52
N TYR A 166 22.46 -0.68 2.01
CA TYR A 166 23.02 0.63 2.29
C TYR A 166 23.47 0.80 3.76
N ARG A 167 23.37 -0.26 4.57
CA ARG A 167 23.65 -0.19 6.01
C ARG A 167 25.11 -0.52 6.31
N GLU A 168 25.50 -0.48 7.57
CA GLU A 168 26.84 -0.90 8.01
C GLU A 168 26.97 -2.44 7.93
N GLU A 169 25.96 -3.16 8.41
CA GLU A 169 25.83 -4.63 8.32
C GLU A 169 24.45 -5.00 7.74
N VAL A 170 24.39 -6.03 6.91
CA VAL A 170 23.15 -6.55 6.31
C VAL A 170 22.25 -7.22 7.36
N SER A 171 22.84 -7.92 8.31
CA SER A 171 22.11 -8.62 9.38
C SER A 171 22.11 -7.78 10.65
N GLU A 172 21.04 -7.02 10.88
CA GLU A 172 20.92 -6.19 12.08
C GLU A 172 19.55 -6.35 12.77
N VAL A 173 19.57 -6.34 14.10
CA VAL A 173 18.36 -6.28 14.95
C VAL A 173 18.18 -4.85 15.41
N ARG A 174 17.20 -4.12 14.86
CA ARG A 174 16.92 -2.74 15.30
C ARG A 174 15.72 -2.62 16.24
N PRO A 175 15.80 -1.76 17.27
CA PRO A 175 14.63 -1.22 17.94
C PRO A 175 13.94 -0.16 17.04
N LEU A 176 12.67 0.16 17.37
CA LEU A 176 11.65 1.10 16.84
C LEU A 176 12.02 2.37 16.01
N ARG A 177 13.25 2.60 15.54
CA ARG A 177 13.70 3.88 14.99
C ARG A 177 14.35 3.74 13.63
N PHE A 178 13.76 4.48 12.69
CA PHE A 178 14.41 4.84 11.44
C PHE A 178 15.64 5.69 11.71
N SER A 179 16.70 5.45 10.94
CA SER A 179 17.79 6.43 10.84
C SER A 179 17.23 7.76 10.33
N GLU A 180 17.93 8.87 10.54
CA GLU A 180 17.49 10.16 9.99
C GLU A 180 17.29 10.10 8.47
N GLU A 181 18.08 9.27 7.79
CA GLU A 181 17.98 9.02 6.35
C GLU A 181 16.70 8.25 5.98
N ASP A 182 16.33 7.25 6.77
CA ASP A 182 15.15 6.42 6.48
C ASP A 182 13.82 7.09 6.88
N LYS A 183 13.84 8.12 7.73
CA LYS A 183 12.62 8.82 8.19
C LYS A 183 11.75 9.36 7.06
N LEU A 184 12.34 9.72 5.93
CA LEU A 184 11.62 10.24 4.77
C LEU A 184 10.76 9.17 4.09
N ASN A 185 11.15 7.89 4.20
CA ASN A 185 10.46 6.75 3.58
C ASN A 185 9.77 5.83 4.59
N ALA A 186 10.01 6.07 5.89
CA ALA A 186 9.55 5.27 7.03
C ALA A 186 8.11 4.76 6.90
N ARG A 187 7.18 5.68 6.59
CA ARG A 187 5.75 5.36 6.50
C ARG A 187 5.44 4.33 5.42
N ALA A 188 6.04 4.48 4.24
CA ALA A 188 5.82 3.57 3.11
C ALA A 188 6.52 2.22 3.31
N TRP A 189 7.69 2.24 3.92
CA TRP A 189 8.45 1.04 4.24
C TRP A 189 7.76 0.20 5.31
N ASP A 190 7.31 0.81 6.40
CA ASP A 190 6.56 0.08 7.44
C ASP A 190 5.22 -0.43 6.93
N ALA A 191 4.51 0.36 6.11
CA ALA A 191 3.31 -0.11 5.45
C ALA A 191 3.60 -1.36 4.58
N SER A 192 4.69 -1.35 3.80
CA SER A 192 5.11 -2.48 2.96
C SER A 192 5.50 -3.71 3.78
N LEU A 193 6.17 -3.52 4.94
CA LEU A 193 6.53 -4.59 5.85
C LEU A 193 5.30 -5.18 6.54
N HIS A 194 4.38 -4.33 7.00
CA HIS A 194 3.12 -4.78 7.59
C HIS A 194 2.19 -5.42 6.55
N GLY A 195 2.26 -5.01 5.29
CA GLY A 195 1.60 -5.68 4.18
C GLY A 195 1.96 -7.16 4.07
N GLN A 196 3.13 -7.56 4.56
CA GLN A 196 3.54 -8.97 4.64
C GLN A 196 2.73 -9.78 5.68
N LYS A 197 1.75 -9.20 6.39
CA LYS A 197 0.73 -10.00 7.07
C LYS A 197 -0.10 -10.85 6.10
N VAL A 198 -0.11 -10.49 4.81
CA VAL A 198 -0.63 -11.34 3.74
C VAL A 198 0.30 -12.53 3.57
N PHE A 199 -0.05 -13.62 4.26
CA PHE A 199 0.78 -14.80 4.46
C PHE A 199 1.41 -15.39 3.18
N PRO A 200 0.71 -15.50 2.03
CA PRO A 200 1.32 -15.95 0.78
C PRO A 200 2.45 -15.05 0.26
N ILE A 201 2.33 -13.73 0.39
CA ILE A 201 3.39 -12.79 0.00
C ILE A 201 4.59 -12.95 0.93
N GLN A 202 4.35 -13.06 2.24
CA GLN A 202 5.41 -13.32 3.21
C GLN A 202 6.14 -14.63 2.94
N LEU A 203 5.41 -15.72 2.74
CA LEU A 203 6.02 -17.02 2.45
C LEU A 203 6.85 -16.99 1.16
N MET A 204 6.41 -16.25 0.15
CA MET A 204 7.20 -16.07 -1.07
C MET A 204 8.48 -15.28 -0.79
N VAL A 205 8.41 -14.18 -0.03
CA VAL A 205 9.59 -13.42 0.41
C VAL A 205 10.57 -14.31 1.17
N GLN A 206 10.08 -15.11 2.11
CA GLN A 206 10.91 -16.04 2.90
C GLN A 206 11.50 -17.16 2.05
N SER A 207 10.71 -17.76 1.16
CA SER A 207 11.15 -18.80 0.23
C SER A 207 12.32 -18.29 -0.62
N ILE A 208 12.17 -17.12 -1.25
CA ILE A 208 13.24 -16.49 -2.04
C ILE A 208 14.44 -16.18 -1.14
N SER A 209 14.24 -15.49 -0.02
CA SER A 209 15.35 -15.10 0.87
C SER A 209 16.15 -16.30 1.38
N SER A 210 15.46 -17.39 1.72
CA SER A 210 16.09 -18.58 2.31
C SER A 210 17.04 -19.28 1.34
N LYS A 211 16.79 -19.17 0.02
CA LYS A 211 17.68 -19.68 -1.03
C LYS A 211 19.00 -18.90 -1.11
N HIS A 212 19.03 -17.71 -0.53
CA HIS A 212 20.21 -16.84 -0.43
C HIS A 212 20.82 -16.82 0.98
N GLY A 213 20.42 -17.77 1.84
CA GLY A 213 20.94 -17.90 3.20
C GLY A 213 20.30 -16.94 4.21
N PHE A 214 19.16 -16.34 3.88
CA PHE A 214 18.51 -15.33 4.73
C PHE A 214 17.06 -15.64 5.05
N PHE A 215 16.62 -15.26 6.24
CA PHE A 215 15.21 -15.12 6.59
C PHE A 215 14.93 -13.65 6.88
N GLN A 216 13.77 -13.15 6.49
CA GLN A 216 13.37 -11.76 6.69
C GLN A 216 12.28 -11.67 7.75
N GLU A 217 12.59 -11.28 8.98
CA GLU A 217 11.55 -10.99 9.97
C GLU A 217 11.12 -9.53 9.82
N HIS A 218 9.83 -9.25 9.70
CA HIS A 218 9.36 -7.91 10.00
C HIS A 218 9.14 -7.80 11.52
N GLY A 219 9.47 -6.66 12.11
CA GLY A 219 9.03 -6.37 13.47
C GLY A 219 7.51 -6.46 13.59
N CYS A 220 7.00 -6.97 14.71
CA CYS A 220 5.57 -6.94 15.04
C CYS A 220 5.39 -6.36 16.44
N GLY A 221 4.58 -5.29 16.58
CA GLY A 221 4.30 -4.64 17.87
C GLY A 221 5.34 -3.57 18.28
N CYS A 222 5.64 -3.43 19.57
CA CYS A 222 6.60 -2.42 20.10
C CYS A 222 8.08 -2.66 19.70
N ASN A 223 8.35 -3.48 18.70
CA ASN A 223 9.66 -3.70 18.10
C ASN A 223 9.48 -3.67 16.57
N HIS A 224 9.32 -2.47 16.00
CA HIS A 224 9.37 -2.26 14.55
C HIS A 224 10.84 -2.24 14.14
N ALA A 225 11.36 -3.38 13.70
CA ALA A 225 12.63 -3.44 12.98
C ALA A 225 12.30 -3.45 11.50
N MET A 226 12.91 -2.55 10.73
CA MET A 226 12.95 -2.68 9.26
C MET A 226 13.51 -4.07 8.95
N THR A 227 12.82 -4.85 8.11
CA THR A 227 13.25 -6.15 7.56
C THR A 227 14.49 -6.74 8.25
N ARG A 228 14.32 -7.49 9.33
CA ARG A 228 15.41 -8.20 9.98
C ARG A 228 15.85 -9.32 9.09
N VAL A 229 17.04 -9.20 8.52
CA VAL A 229 17.63 -10.29 7.78
C VAL A 229 18.46 -11.12 8.76
N GLY A 230 18.08 -12.38 8.97
CA GLY A 230 18.82 -13.36 9.78
C GLY A 230 19.40 -14.45 8.90
N ALA A 231 20.58 -14.99 9.25
CA ALA A 231 21.14 -16.13 8.54
C ALA A 231 20.31 -17.41 8.78
N THR A 232 20.18 -18.27 7.77
CA THR A 232 19.53 -19.58 7.88
C THR A 232 20.32 -20.65 7.13
N ASP A 233 20.43 -21.84 7.72
CA ASP A 233 21.02 -23.03 7.09
C ASP A 233 19.98 -23.86 6.31
N THR A 234 18.71 -23.48 6.40
CA THR A 234 17.59 -24.19 5.78
C THR A 234 16.83 -23.30 4.80
N SER A 235 16.60 -23.83 3.59
CA SER A 235 15.76 -23.21 2.58
C SER A 235 14.47 -24.00 2.36
N PHE A 236 13.44 -23.33 1.87
CA PHE A 236 12.21 -23.96 1.43
C PHE A 236 11.72 -23.35 0.12
N ASP A 237 10.89 -24.09 -0.62
CA ASP A 237 10.30 -23.62 -1.85
C ASP A 237 8.80 -23.44 -1.67
N TYR A 238 8.37 -22.19 -1.80
CA TYR A 238 6.97 -21.81 -1.83
C TYR A 238 6.65 -21.17 -3.18
N GLN A 239 5.51 -21.57 -3.75
CA GLN A 239 4.96 -20.98 -4.96
C GLN A 239 3.54 -20.51 -4.68
N ILE A 240 3.27 -19.26 -5.06
CA ILE A 240 1.89 -18.77 -5.08
C ILE A 240 1.17 -19.49 -6.20
N ARG A 241 0.01 -20.09 -5.88
CA ARG A 241 -0.81 -20.73 -6.90
C ARG A 241 -1.21 -19.69 -7.97
N PRO A 242 -1.02 -19.95 -9.28
CA PRO A 242 -1.27 -18.96 -10.32
C PRO A 242 -2.66 -18.34 -10.26
N GLU A 243 -3.68 -19.14 -9.95
CA GLU A 243 -5.07 -18.72 -9.84
C GLU A 243 -5.35 -17.77 -8.66
N MET A 244 -4.47 -17.76 -7.64
CA MET A 244 -4.59 -16.89 -6.47
C MET A 244 -3.62 -15.71 -6.49
N ARG A 245 -2.71 -15.63 -7.47
CA ARG A 245 -1.66 -14.60 -7.53
C ARG A 245 -2.25 -13.20 -7.45
N THR A 246 -3.22 -12.92 -8.31
CA THR A 246 -3.89 -11.61 -8.36
C THR A 246 -4.60 -11.30 -7.05
N THR A 247 -5.25 -12.29 -6.42
CA THR A 247 -5.92 -12.11 -5.13
C THR A 247 -4.94 -11.65 -4.04
N TRP A 248 -3.80 -12.34 -3.90
CA TRP A 248 -2.83 -12.00 -2.85
C TRP A 248 -2.11 -10.69 -3.10
N ILE A 249 -1.85 -10.33 -4.36
CA ILE A 249 -1.30 -9.02 -4.70
C ILE A 249 -2.29 -7.91 -4.32
N ARG A 250 -3.58 -8.07 -4.66
CA ARG A 250 -4.61 -7.08 -4.32
C ARG A 250 -4.77 -6.95 -2.80
N ASP A 251 -4.80 -8.07 -2.09
CA ASP A 251 -4.88 -8.09 -0.62
C ASP A 251 -3.68 -7.40 0.03
N PHE A 252 -2.47 -7.63 -0.52
CA PHE A 252 -1.26 -6.94 -0.09
C PHE A 252 -1.36 -5.44 -0.31
N ILE A 253 -1.70 -4.98 -1.52
CA ILE A 253 -1.82 -3.56 -1.85
C ILE A 253 -2.85 -2.87 -0.95
N TRP A 254 -4.01 -3.52 -0.76
CA TRP A 254 -5.07 -3.04 0.12
C TRP A 254 -4.58 -2.89 1.56
N THR A 255 -3.91 -3.92 2.09
CA THR A 255 -3.31 -3.90 3.42
C THR A 255 -2.28 -2.79 3.56
N VAL A 256 -1.42 -2.61 2.56
CA VAL A 256 -0.40 -1.56 2.54
C VAL A 256 -1.03 -0.16 2.56
N TRP A 257 -2.10 0.09 1.79
CA TRP A 257 -2.81 1.38 1.84
C TRP A 257 -3.42 1.65 3.21
N TYR A 258 -4.00 0.62 3.83
CA TYR A 258 -4.51 0.70 5.19
C TYR A 258 -3.41 1.01 6.20
N GLU A 259 -2.35 0.22 6.23
CA GLU A 259 -1.22 0.39 7.16
C GLU A 259 -0.58 1.76 6.98
N TYR A 260 -0.42 2.23 5.73
CA TYR A 260 0.05 3.58 5.46
C TYR A 260 -0.89 4.63 6.05
N ALA A 261 -2.21 4.49 5.87
CA ALA A 261 -3.18 5.42 6.47
C ALA A 261 -3.06 5.44 8.00
N PHE A 262 -2.88 4.30 8.67
CA PHE A 262 -2.77 4.19 10.13
C PHE A 262 -1.40 4.55 10.72
N PHE A 263 -0.30 4.49 9.96
CA PHE A 263 1.04 4.50 10.57
C PHE A 263 1.44 5.83 11.28
N LYS A 264 0.80 6.96 10.96
CA LYS A 264 1.05 8.24 11.70
C LYS A 264 0.70 8.15 13.21
N PHE A 265 0.12 7.06 13.68
CA PHE A 265 -0.24 6.84 15.08
C PHE A 265 0.83 6.15 15.94
N VAL A 266 2.00 5.75 15.43
CA VAL A 266 2.99 5.03 16.25
C VAL A 266 3.57 5.95 17.35
N PRO A 267 3.29 5.67 18.64
CA PRO A 267 3.78 6.50 19.72
C PRO A 267 5.23 6.13 20.04
N VAL A 268 6.19 6.86 19.47
CA VAL A 268 7.59 6.78 19.91
C VAL A 268 7.73 7.62 21.19
N THR A 269 7.54 6.98 22.34
CA THR A 269 7.71 7.66 23.63
C THR A 269 9.18 7.94 23.94
N ARG A 270 9.46 9.11 24.52
CA ARG A 270 10.78 9.46 25.05
C ARG A 270 11.24 8.55 26.20
N PHE A 271 10.31 7.81 26.82
CA PHE A 271 10.62 6.86 27.90
C PHE A 271 11.46 5.66 27.44
N LEU A 272 11.44 5.31 26.16
CA LEU A 272 12.22 4.19 25.62
C LEU A 272 13.62 4.62 25.13
N ILE A 273 14.08 5.81 25.55
CA ILE A 273 15.40 6.38 25.23
C ILE A 273 16.27 6.26 26.47
N ASN A 274 17.22 5.32 26.44
CA ASN A 274 18.42 5.39 27.27
C ASN A 274 19.57 5.87 26.38
#